data_AF-A0A976QSM6-F1
#
_entry.id   AF-A0A976QSM6-F1
#
_cell.length_a   1.000
_cell.length_b   1.000
_cell.length_c   1.000
_cell.angle_alpha   90.00
_cell.angle_beta   90.00
_cell.angle_gamma   90.00
#
_symmetry.space_group_name_H-M   'P 1'
#
loop_
_entity.id
_entity.type
_entity.pdbx_description
1 polymer ?
#
loop_
_entity_poly.entity_id
_entity_poly.type
_entity_poly.pdbx_seq_one_letter_code
_entity_poly.pdbx_strand_id
1 'polypeptide(L)'
;MTTTLRSTTSESPYVEKPESATKKAALFFAGLSLLLTMRVGLNGAAFCVKRFQLDEKLFSLYVSRIYCAMELFCLMSVTIGTIYVQTTQSHYEKISIAVSIAYSFINIVLLLVFISGGTHGHLTGFYWTLIGSAVIYGQKQVFIFKLAGESLVYYLAAVPLSGIMVSTFHVITLKLFGDRRRFNTDLLVVGFQICLSVVITSIAAILWTQAFLEKENTFEEQKKKGEAKRKKHQNDIESGKNGGSSIYGKPYEGTEKAVGVLKNLPVISPMIMSIIGLGTTFAFYPGIAPGKLVDFKYINNVDVIIMILSSFPATLVALISEVTSVGANKPWTGTNGFWHAFLFFPFIQVVCEILFLKVLHYPKSEAAKMFRNPRVAAFFTVLFFMCHATSVGVGMAGVFPNSDTNITTLNLFLTLCTMNVLNFLSGGYMVEYNKYDWAHWPTRAMGGCAAFNFWLKKAAINALVNIKAVFTRDLREDILTAAVG
;
A
#
# COMPACT_ATOMS: atom_id res chain seq x y z
N MET A 1 -57.90 -18.88 25.40
CA MET A 1 -56.78 -18.75 26.36
C MET A 1 -55.53 -18.50 25.55
N THR A 2 -55.16 -17.24 25.43
CA THR A 2 -54.13 -16.74 24.50
C THR A 2 -53.01 -16.20 25.36
N THR A 3 -51.92 -16.96 25.50
CA THR A 3 -50.80 -16.57 26.36
C THR A 3 -49.73 -15.88 25.53
N THR A 4 -49.67 -14.56 25.68
CA THR A 4 -48.65 -13.66 25.14
C THR A 4 -47.31 -13.87 25.87
N LEU A 5 -46.30 -14.36 25.14
CA LEU A 5 -44.90 -14.37 25.58
C LEU A 5 -44.27 -13.00 25.31
N ARG A 6 -43.94 -12.30 26.39
CA ARG A 6 -43.32 -10.98 26.42
C ARG A 6 -41.80 -11.15 26.22
N SER A 7 -41.27 -10.77 25.05
CA SER A 7 -39.82 -10.73 24.82
C SER A 7 -39.22 -9.51 25.51
N THR A 8 -38.42 -9.73 26.55
CA THR A 8 -37.54 -8.71 27.13
C THR A 8 -36.28 -8.59 26.27
N THR A 9 -36.27 -7.61 25.37
CA THR A 9 -35.08 -7.14 24.67
C THR A 9 -34.20 -6.35 25.64
N SER A 10 -33.09 -6.95 26.09
CA SER A 10 -31.99 -6.20 26.69
C SER A 10 -31.19 -5.51 25.58
N GLU A 11 -31.45 -4.22 25.36
CA GLU A 11 -30.67 -3.39 24.46
C GLU A 11 -29.23 -3.23 24.99
N SER A 12 -28.26 -3.71 24.22
CA SER A 12 -26.83 -3.43 24.41
C SER A 12 -26.55 -1.96 24.06
N PRO A 13 -25.79 -1.20 24.86
CA PRO A 13 -25.65 0.25 24.69
C PRO A 13 -24.66 0.69 23.60
N TYR A 14 -24.20 -0.22 22.71
CA TYR A 14 -23.30 0.13 21.60
C TYR A 14 -23.81 -0.43 20.28
N VAL A 15 -24.90 0.16 19.78
CA VAL A 15 -25.25 0.03 18.36
C VAL A 15 -24.42 1.06 17.59
N GLU A 16 -23.30 0.63 17.03
CA GLU A 16 -22.53 1.43 16.06
C GLU A 16 -23.46 1.85 14.91
N LYS A 17 -23.63 3.16 14.73
CA LYS A 17 -24.34 3.71 13.55
C LYS A 17 -23.64 3.22 12.28
N PRO A 18 -24.39 2.93 11.20
CA PRO A 18 -23.79 2.64 9.90
C PRO A 18 -22.84 3.78 9.51
N GLU A 19 -21.59 3.43 9.16
CA GLU A 19 -20.61 4.43 8.75
C GLU A 19 -21.14 5.26 7.58
N SER A 20 -20.95 6.58 7.64
CA SER A 20 -21.52 7.49 6.66
C SER A 20 -21.01 7.17 5.25
N ALA A 21 -21.89 7.27 4.25
CA ALA A 21 -21.52 7.11 2.84
C ALA A 21 -20.35 8.03 2.45
N THR A 22 -20.28 9.21 3.07
CA THR A 22 -19.17 10.17 2.94
C THR A 22 -17.83 9.58 3.37
N LYS A 23 -17.76 8.85 4.49
CA LYS A 23 -16.52 8.20 4.96
C LYS A 23 -16.06 7.11 3.99
N LYS A 24 -16.99 6.28 3.51
CA LYS A 24 -16.70 5.23 2.51
C LYS A 24 -16.15 5.84 1.21
N ALA A 25 -16.79 6.89 0.71
CA ALA A 25 -16.34 7.63 -0.47
C ALA A 25 -14.96 8.29 -0.26
N ALA A 26 -14.73 8.92 0.90
CA ALA A 26 -13.45 9.51 1.24
C ALA A 26 -12.31 8.47 1.23
N LEU A 27 -12.55 7.28 1.80
CA LEU A 27 -11.56 6.18 1.81
C LEU A 27 -11.30 5.61 0.41
N PHE A 28 -12.35 5.45 -0.40
CA PHE A 28 -12.22 5.04 -1.79
C PHE A 28 -11.37 6.03 -2.60
N PHE A 29 -11.68 7.33 -2.57
CA PHE A 29 -10.90 8.34 -3.27
C PHE A 29 -9.48 8.50 -2.69
N ALA A 30 -9.31 8.32 -1.38
CA ALA A 30 -7.99 8.31 -0.77
C ALA A 30 -7.12 7.16 -1.33
N GLY A 31 -7.68 5.96 -1.48
CA GLY A 31 -6.99 4.81 -2.09
C GLY A 31 -6.70 5.04 -3.57
N LEU A 32 -7.67 5.59 -4.31
CA LEU A 32 -7.51 5.91 -5.73
C LEU A 32 -6.38 6.93 -5.97
N SER A 33 -6.19 7.86 -5.03
CA SER A 33 -5.17 8.92 -5.08
C SER A 33 -3.76 8.50 -4.67
N LEU A 34 -3.61 7.37 -3.96
CA LEU A 34 -2.38 7.03 -3.22
C LEU A 34 -1.16 6.93 -4.13
N LEU A 35 -1.26 6.14 -5.20
CA LEU A 35 -0.12 5.79 -6.05
C LEU A 35 -0.01 6.66 -7.31
N LEU A 36 -0.91 7.64 -7.50
CA LEU A 36 -0.95 8.45 -8.73
C LEU A 36 0.36 9.19 -8.96
N THR A 37 0.90 9.84 -7.93
CA THR A 37 2.15 10.58 -8.04
C THR A 37 3.35 9.69 -8.35
N MET A 38 3.42 8.50 -7.71
CA MET A 38 4.46 7.52 -8.01
C MET A 38 4.39 7.06 -9.47
N ARG A 39 3.19 6.80 -9.98
CA ARG A 39 3.00 6.31 -11.34
C ARG A 39 3.29 7.33 -12.43
N VAL A 40 3.14 8.62 -12.13
CA VAL A 40 3.66 9.68 -13.02
C VAL A 40 5.17 9.49 -13.23
N GLY A 41 5.91 9.26 -12.14
CA GLY A 41 7.36 9.05 -12.18
C GLY A 41 7.78 7.76 -12.89
N LEU A 42 6.95 6.71 -12.84
CA LEU A 42 7.27 5.36 -13.35
C LEU A 42 6.64 5.06 -14.70
N ASN A 43 5.31 5.10 -14.82
CA ASN A 43 4.59 4.78 -16.05
C ASN A 43 4.83 5.86 -17.11
N GLY A 44 5.00 7.11 -16.69
CA GLY A 44 5.38 8.23 -17.54
C GLY A 44 6.88 8.32 -17.83
N ALA A 45 7.72 7.43 -17.28
CA ALA A 45 9.17 7.59 -17.31
C ALA A 45 9.77 7.74 -18.71
N ALA A 46 9.24 7.02 -19.70
CA ALA A 46 9.77 7.09 -21.07
C ALA A 46 9.58 8.48 -21.68
N PHE A 47 8.47 9.14 -21.35
CA PHE A 47 8.16 10.49 -21.75
C PHE A 47 8.95 11.51 -20.90
N CYS A 48 9.13 11.24 -19.60
CA CYS A 48 9.96 12.07 -18.71
C CYS A 48 11.42 12.13 -19.16
N VAL A 49 12.04 10.98 -19.49
CA VAL A 49 13.43 10.90 -19.97
C VAL A 49 13.63 11.78 -21.20
N LYS A 50 12.70 11.71 -22.16
CA LYS A 50 12.70 12.57 -23.37
C LYS A 50 12.49 14.04 -23.03
N ARG A 51 11.51 14.33 -22.17
CA ARG A 51 11.20 15.69 -21.71
C ARG A 51 12.40 16.38 -21.05
N PHE A 52 13.21 15.62 -20.32
CA PHE A 52 14.41 16.13 -19.63
C PHE A 52 15.69 16.00 -20.45
N GLN A 53 15.63 15.64 -21.74
CA GLN A 53 16.80 15.51 -22.61
C GLN A 53 17.86 14.53 -22.06
N LEU A 54 17.40 13.41 -21.50
CA LEU A 54 18.26 12.31 -21.09
C LEU A 54 18.33 11.27 -22.21
N ASP A 55 19.48 10.62 -22.38
CA ASP A 55 19.63 9.50 -23.32
C ASP A 55 18.68 8.34 -22.91
N GLU A 56 18.01 7.73 -23.88
CA GLU A 56 17.11 6.59 -23.67
C GLU A 56 17.82 5.42 -22.99
N LYS A 57 19.14 5.27 -23.17
CA LYS A 57 19.95 4.27 -22.47
C LYS A 57 19.91 4.41 -20.94
N LEU A 58 19.63 5.60 -20.44
CA LEU A 58 19.56 5.91 -19.00
C LEU A 58 18.18 5.63 -18.40
N PHE A 59 17.21 5.18 -19.21
CA PHE A 59 15.83 4.94 -18.79
C PHE A 59 15.72 4.06 -17.54
N SER A 60 16.37 2.89 -17.53
CA SER A 60 16.29 1.96 -16.41
C SER A 60 16.89 2.53 -15.13
N LEU A 61 17.99 3.28 -15.26
CA LEU A 61 18.65 3.94 -14.12
C LEU A 61 17.77 5.06 -13.55
N TYR A 62 17.17 5.88 -14.42
CA TYR A 62 16.21 6.92 -14.04
C TYR A 62 15.02 6.35 -13.26
N VAL A 63 14.35 5.32 -13.81
CA VAL A 63 13.19 4.67 -13.18
C VAL A 63 13.58 4.09 -11.82
N SER A 64 14.68 3.34 -11.76
CA SER A 64 15.15 2.73 -10.52
C SER A 64 15.48 3.78 -9.46
N ARG A 65 16.12 4.90 -9.84
CA ARG A 65 16.49 5.95 -8.89
C ARG A 65 15.25 6.62 -8.29
N ILE A 66 14.28 6.99 -9.12
CA ILE A 66 13.02 7.60 -8.65
C ILE A 66 12.25 6.65 -7.76
N TYR A 67 12.08 5.40 -8.19
CA TYR A 67 11.32 4.40 -7.43
C TYR A 67 11.92 4.17 -6.05
N CYS A 68 13.22 3.84 -5.98
CA CYS A 68 13.91 3.60 -4.72
C CYS A 68 13.86 4.82 -3.80
N ALA A 69 13.96 6.04 -4.35
CA ALA A 69 13.88 7.25 -3.57
C ALA A 69 12.50 7.46 -2.96
N MET A 70 11.44 7.36 -3.76
CA MET A 70 10.08 7.56 -3.28
C MET A 70 9.71 6.53 -2.20
N GLU A 71 10.04 5.27 -2.40
CA GLU A 71 9.75 4.19 -1.43
C GLU A 71 10.51 4.36 -0.11
N LEU A 72 11.80 4.71 -0.17
CA LEU A 72 12.60 4.94 1.04
C LEU A 72 12.05 6.09 1.88
N PHE A 73 11.74 7.23 1.25
CA PHE A 73 11.20 8.39 1.95
C PHE A 73 9.75 8.17 2.42
N CYS A 74 8.96 7.39 1.68
CA CYS A 74 7.66 6.91 2.14
C CYS A 74 7.79 6.08 3.42
N LEU A 75 8.70 5.10 3.45
CA LEU A 75 8.96 4.28 4.64
C LEU A 75 9.41 5.14 5.83
N MET A 76 10.31 6.10 5.61
CA MET A 76 10.75 7.02 6.66
C MET A 76 9.56 7.80 7.24
N SER A 77 8.67 8.31 6.38
CA SER A 77 7.47 9.01 6.83
C SER A 77 6.49 8.10 7.56
N VAL A 78 6.26 6.89 7.06
CA VAL A 78 5.41 5.89 7.73
C VAL A 78 5.98 5.55 9.10
N THR A 79 7.30 5.43 9.23
CA THR A 79 7.97 5.18 10.51
C THR A 79 7.68 6.30 11.51
N ILE A 80 7.88 7.56 11.11
CA ILE A 80 7.61 8.73 11.97
C ILE A 80 6.12 8.80 12.33
N GLY A 81 5.24 8.61 11.36
CA GLY A 81 3.79 8.63 11.58
C GLY A 81 3.32 7.51 12.51
N THR A 82 3.86 6.30 12.36
CA THR A 82 3.54 5.17 13.23
C THR A 82 4.05 5.45 14.64
N ILE A 83 5.29 5.93 14.83
CA ILE A 83 5.78 6.35 16.16
C ILE A 83 4.81 7.35 16.78
N TYR A 84 4.41 8.40 16.05
CA TYR A 84 3.47 9.40 16.53
C TYR A 84 2.13 8.78 16.97
N VAL A 85 1.57 7.87 16.18
CA VAL A 85 0.30 7.18 16.51
C VAL A 85 0.44 6.28 17.74
N GLN A 86 1.57 5.62 17.92
CA GLN A 86 1.82 4.74 19.06
C GLN A 86 2.07 5.51 20.35
N THR A 87 2.74 6.68 20.28
CA THR A 87 3.10 7.46 21.48
C THR A 87 2.06 8.49 21.88
N THR A 88 1.32 9.06 20.92
CA THR A 88 0.41 10.19 21.14
C THR A 88 -1.02 9.75 20.86
N GLN A 89 -1.98 10.13 21.72
CA GLN A 89 -3.40 9.73 21.59
C GLN A 89 -4.35 10.83 21.11
N SER A 90 -3.84 11.97 20.61
CA SER A 90 -4.68 13.14 20.30
C SER A 90 -4.42 13.71 18.90
N HIS A 91 -5.36 14.50 18.39
CA HIS A 91 -5.27 15.31 17.16
C HIS A 91 -5.14 14.55 15.82
N TYR A 92 -5.38 13.24 15.77
CA TYR A 92 -5.27 12.46 14.53
C TYR A 92 -6.14 13.00 13.38
N GLU A 93 -7.38 13.38 13.67
CA GLU A 93 -8.34 13.85 12.66
C GLU A 93 -7.85 15.17 12.02
N LYS A 94 -7.45 16.16 12.83
CA LYS A 94 -6.90 17.45 12.36
C LYS A 94 -5.65 17.28 11.52
N ILE A 95 -4.70 16.47 12.00
CA ILE A 95 -3.46 16.23 11.26
C ILE A 95 -3.76 15.48 9.96
N SER A 96 -4.68 14.50 9.96
CA SER A 96 -5.05 13.77 8.75
C SER A 96 -5.65 14.69 7.67
N ILE A 97 -6.46 15.67 8.07
CA ILE A 97 -7.04 16.68 7.16
C ILE A 97 -5.92 17.55 6.58
N ALA A 98 -5.02 18.07 7.42
CA ALA A 98 -3.89 18.88 6.99
C ALA A 98 -2.99 18.12 6.01
N VAL A 99 -2.67 16.85 6.30
CA VAL A 99 -1.89 15.98 5.42
C VAL A 99 -2.62 15.72 4.09
N SER A 100 -3.93 15.52 4.10
CA SER A 100 -4.69 15.30 2.86
C SER A 100 -4.74 16.56 1.98
N ILE A 101 -4.85 17.75 2.58
CA ILE A 101 -4.77 19.03 1.85
C ILE A 101 -3.35 19.24 1.29
N ALA A 102 -2.33 19.00 2.11
CA ALA A 102 -0.93 19.08 1.69
C ALA A 102 -0.63 18.12 0.51
N TYR A 103 -1.23 16.93 0.50
CA TYR A 103 -1.09 15.98 -0.61
C TYR A 103 -1.69 16.49 -1.91
N SER A 104 -2.81 17.22 -1.84
CA SER A 104 -3.35 17.88 -3.03
C SER A 104 -2.44 19.01 -3.49
N PHE A 105 -1.95 19.84 -2.56
CA PHE A 105 -1.08 20.97 -2.87
C PHE A 105 0.24 20.55 -3.53
N ILE A 106 0.91 19.50 -3.02
CA ILE A 106 2.17 19.03 -3.61
C ILE A 106 1.99 18.51 -5.04
N ASN A 107 0.82 17.96 -5.39
CA ASN A 107 0.53 17.56 -6.77
C ASN A 107 0.37 18.77 -7.70
N ILE A 108 -0.12 19.91 -7.19
CA ILE A 108 -0.14 21.18 -7.94
C ILE A 108 1.30 21.68 -8.15
N VAL A 109 2.13 21.65 -7.10
CA VAL A 109 3.55 21.99 -7.21
C VAL A 109 4.26 21.09 -8.22
N LEU A 110 3.98 19.79 -8.22
CA LEU A 110 4.51 18.84 -9.19
C LEU A 110 4.17 19.22 -10.63
N LEU A 111 2.92 19.64 -10.87
CA LEU A 111 2.48 20.12 -12.19
C LEU A 111 3.27 21.36 -12.62
N LEU A 112 3.42 22.34 -11.73
CA LEU A 112 4.16 23.57 -12.02
C LEU A 112 5.65 23.30 -12.29
N VAL A 113 6.29 22.45 -11.48
CA VAL A 113 7.68 22.06 -11.66
C VAL A 113 7.88 21.29 -12.98
N PHE A 114 6.93 20.44 -13.36
CA PHE A 114 7.01 19.66 -14.59
C PHE A 114 6.85 20.50 -15.87
N ILE A 115 5.90 21.46 -15.85
CA ILE A 115 5.64 22.34 -17.00
C ILE A 115 6.72 23.43 -17.12
N SER A 116 7.32 23.86 -16.01
CA SER A 116 8.39 24.87 -16.00
C SER A 116 9.75 24.35 -16.50
N GLY A 117 10.72 25.27 -16.66
CA GLY A 117 12.11 24.93 -17.02
C GLY A 117 12.41 24.82 -18.52
N GLY A 118 11.53 25.32 -19.39
CA GLY A 118 11.80 25.41 -20.83
C GLY A 118 12.14 24.07 -21.48
N THR A 119 13.09 24.08 -22.42
CA THR A 119 13.47 22.90 -23.22
C THR A 119 14.15 21.79 -22.42
N HIS A 120 14.86 22.12 -21.34
CA HIS A 120 15.63 21.16 -20.53
C HIS A 120 14.84 20.64 -19.32
N GLY A 121 13.86 21.41 -18.83
CA GLY A 121 13.03 21.06 -17.68
C GLY A 121 13.82 21.01 -16.36
N HIS A 122 13.13 21.17 -15.24
CA HIS A 122 13.76 21.10 -13.92
C HIS A 122 13.80 19.65 -13.39
N LEU A 123 14.68 18.82 -13.95
CA LEU A 123 14.80 17.40 -13.59
C LEU A 123 14.98 17.18 -12.07
N THR A 124 15.95 17.87 -11.46
CA THR A 124 16.24 17.74 -10.02
C THR A 124 15.10 18.27 -9.16
N GLY A 125 14.44 19.37 -9.58
CA GLY A 125 13.25 19.88 -8.89
C GLY A 125 12.07 18.92 -8.97
N PHE A 126 11.85 18.30 -10.14
CA PHE A 126 10.82 17.29 -10.35
C PHE A 126 11.05 16.07 -9.45
N TYR A 127 12.30 15.58 -9.39
CA TYR A 127 12.72 14.50 -8.51
C TYR A 127 12.42 14.77 -7.03
N TRP A 128 12.87 15.93 -6.50
CA TRP A 128 12.62 16.26 -5.09
C TRP A 128 11.15 16.52 -4.79
N THR A 129 10.37 17.00 -5.76
CA THR A 129 8.91 17.16 -5.60
C THR A 129 8.21 15.80 -5.52
N LEU A 130 8.63 14.81 -6.33
CA LEU A 130 8.16 13.43 -6.21
C LEU A 130 8.50 12.83 -4.84
N ILE A 131 9.73 13.03 -4.35
CA ILE A 131 10.12 12.58 -3.00
C ILE A 131 9.28 13.28 -1.92
N GLY A 132 9.09 14.60 -2.00
CA GLY A 132 8.25 15.34 -1.08
C GLY A 132 6.80 14.84 -1.06
N SER A 133 6.26 14.48 -2.23
CA SER A 133 4.95 13.85 -2.32
C SER A 133 4.92 12.47 -1.63
N ALA A 134 6.04 11.73 -1.68
CA ALA A 134 6.16 10.41 -1.06
C ALA A 134 6.16 10.44 0.46
N VAL A 135 6.81 11.44 1.03
CA VAL A 135 6.69 11.73 2.46
C VAL A 135 5.22 12.01 2.81
N ILE A 136 4.56 12.89 2.07
CA ILE A 136 3.18 13.29 2.40
C ILE A 136 2.19 12.12 2.27
N TYR A 137 2.25 11.31 1.20
CA TYR A 137 1.33 10.18 1.07
C TYR A 137 1.67 9.05 2.05
N GLY A 138 2.94 8.86 2.41
CA GLY A 138 3.34 7.92 3.46
C GLY A 138 2.69 8.28 4.80
N GLN A 139 2.74 9.56 5.18
CA GLN A 139 2.04 10.05 6.36
C GLN A 139 0.52 9.90 6.23
N LYS A 140 -0.04 10.21 5.06
CA LYS A 140 -1.48 10.07 4.77
C LYS A 140 -1.95 8.63 5.00
N GLN A 141 -1.16 7.66 4.54
CA GLN A 141 -1.48 6.24 4.69
C GLN A 141 -1.53 5.80 6.15
N VAL A 142 -0.62 6.27 7.00
CA VAL A 142 -0.67 5.97 8.45
C VAL A 142 -1.98 6.45 9.07
N PHE A 143 -2.39 7.69 8.79
CA PHE A 143 -3.64 8.22 9.35
C PHE A 143 -4.88 7.55 8.76
N ILE A 144 -4.86 7.12 7.51
CA ILE A 144 -5.93 6.29 6.93
C ILE A 144 -6.07 4.99 7.73
N PHE A 145 -4.98 4.25 7.94
CA PHE A 145 -5.02 2.99 8.70
C PHE A 145 -5.42 3.19 10.17
N LYS A 146 -5.16 4.37 10.74
CA LYS A 146 -5.62 4.75 12.08
C LYS A 146 -7.12 5.06 12.14
N LEU A 147 -7.69 5.70 11.12
CA LEU A 147 -9.04 6.28 11.15
C LEU A 147 -10.09 5.48 10.35
N ALA A 148 -9.67 4.59 9.46
CA ALA A 148 -10.55 3.90 8.52
C ALA A 148 -11.55 2.97 9.22
N GLY A 149 -11.13 2.25 10.27
CA GLY A 149 -11.97 1.25 10.93
C GLY A 149 -12.40 0.15 9.96
N GLU A 150 -13.66 -0.26 10.02
CA GLU A 150 -14.22 -1.33 9.17
C GLU A 150 -14.29 -0.95 7.68
N SER A 151 -14.34 0.35 7.35
CA SER A 151 -14.33 0.84 5.95
C SER A 151 -12.95 0.78 5.27
N LEU A 152 -11.90 0.26 5.92
CA LEU A 152 -10.58 0.13 5.31
C LEU A 152 -10.60 -0.66 3.99
N VAL A 153 -11.56 -1.59 3.83
CA VAL A 153 -11.77 -2.37 2.60
C VAL A 153 -11.95 -1.51 1.34
N TYR A 154 -12.60 -0.34 1.43
CA TYR A 154 -12.80 0.54 0.27
C TYR A 154 -11.51 1.19 -0.20
N TYR A 155 -10.66 1.58 0.74
CA TYR A 155 -9.34 2.09 0.44
C TYR A 155 -8.49 1.01 -0.26
N LEU A 156 -8.49 -0.21 0.28
CA LEU A 156 -7.73 -1.33 -0.27
C LEU A 156 -8.21 -1.74 -1.68
N ALA A 157 -9.52 -1.69 -1.94
CA ALA A 157 -10.08 -1.94 -3.26
C ALA A 157 -9.69 -0.85 -4.27
N ALA A 158 -9.65 0.41 -3.85
CA ALA A 158 -9.36 1.54 -4.74
C ALA A 158 -7.89 1.64 -5.17
N VAL A 159 -6.94 1.19 -4.33
CA VAL A 159 -5.50 1.23 -4.63
C VAL A 159 -5.15 0.54 -5.95
N PRO A 160 -5.51 -0.75 -6.19
CA PRO A 160 -5.24 -1.40 -7.47
C PRO A 160 -6.13 -0.88 -8.61
N LEU A 161 -7.36 -0.42 -8.33
CA LEU A 161 -8.23 0.20 -9.35
C LEU A 161 -7.63 1.48 -9.94
N SER A 162 -6.87 2.24 -9.15
CA SER A 162 -6.08 3.36 -9.69
C SER A 162 -5.17 2.89 -10.83
N GLY A 163 -4.72 1.62 -10.79
CA GLY A 163 -3.93 0.88 -11.80
C GLY A 163 -4.46 1.09 -13.19
N ILE A 164 -5.64 0.52 -13.32
CA ILE A 164 -6.44 0.51 -14.53
C ILE A 164 -6.76 1.95 -14.94
N MET A 165 -7.19 2.80 -14.00
CA MET A 165 -7.54 4.19 -14.30
C MET A 165 -6.39 4.96 -14.98
N VAL A 166 -5.18 4.94 -14.41
CA VAL A 166 -4.02 5.65 -14.97
C VAL A 166 -3.66 5.10 -16.35
N SER A 167 -3.70 3.79 -16.52
CA SER A 167 -3.39 3.13 -17.81
C SER A 167 -4.43 3.45 -18.89
N THR A 168 -5.73 3.43 -18.56
CA THR A 168 -6.79 3.85 -19.47
C THR A 168 -6.60 5.31 -19.88
N PHE A 169 -6.33 6.19 -18.90
CA PHE A 169 -6.11 7.60 -19.17
C PHE A 169 -4.88 7.83 -20.05
N HIS A 170 -3.79 7.10 -19.80
CA HIS A 170 -2.59 7.13 -20.64
C HIS A 170 -2.90 6.80 -22.12
N VAL A 171 -3.65 5.73 -22.36
CA VAL A 171 -4.07 5.33 -23.72
C VAL A 171 -4.95 6.40 -24.37
N ILE A 172 -5.87 7.00 -23.62
CA ILE A 172 -6.72 8.09 -24.12
C ILE A 172 -5.86 9.29 -24.52
N THR A 173 -4.91 9.71 -23.67
CA THR A 173 -4.03 10.84 -23.98
C THR A 173 -3.16 10.58 -25.21
N LEU A 174 -2.65 9.36 -25.39
CA LEU A 174 -1.91 8.99 -26.58
C LEU A 174 -2.77 8.99 -27.85
N LYS A 175 -4.04 8.59 -27.77
CA LYS A 175 -4.96 8.68 -28.92
C LYS A 175 -5.26 10.11 -29.32
N LEU A 176 -5.33 11.04 -28.36
CA LEU A 176 -5.65 12.44 -28.62
C LEU A 176 -4.42 13.26 -29.06
N PHE A 177 -3.25 12.99 -28.48
CA PHE A 177 -2.05 13.83 -28.62
C PHE A 177 -0.78 13.05 -29.02
N GLY A 178 -0.93 11.83 -29.55
CA GLY A 178 0.19 10.95 -29.93
C GLY A 178 0.98 11.40 -31.15
N ASP A 179 0.44 12.30 -31.98
CA ASP A 179 1.15 12.82 -33.15
C ASP A 179 2.23 13.83 -32.74
N ARG A 180 3.47 13.34 -32.69
CA ARG A 180 4.67 14.10 -32.33
C ARG A 180 4.99 15.24 -33.31
N ARG A 181 4.43 15.25 -34.53
CA ARG A 181 4.65 16.33 -35.50
C ARG A 181 3.84 17.58 -35.16
N ARG A 182 2.69 17.39 -34.52
CA ARG A 182 1.75 18.47 -34.18
C ARG A 182 1.83 18.87 -32.73
N PHE A 183 2.16 17.93 -31.84
CA PHE A 183 2.10 18.15 -30.40
C PHE A 183 3.43 17.77 -29.73
N ASN A 184 3.75 18.48 -28.64
CA ASN A 184 4.78 18.03 -27.71
C ASN A 184 4.22 16.88 -26.85
N THR A 185 4.12 15.70 -27.46
CA THR A 185 3.51 14.50 -26.87
C THR A 185 4.16 14.13 -25.54
N ASP A 186 5.49 14.27 -25.42
CA ASP A 186 6.22 13.90 -24.21
C ASP A 186 5.87 14.79 -23.01
N LEU A 187 5.66 16.09 -23.23
CA LEU A 187 5.14 17.02 -22.21
C LEU A 187 3.65 16.77 -21.92
N LEU A 188 2.82 16.63 -22.95
CA LEU A 188 1.37 16.54 -22.78
C LEU A 188 0.94 15.25 -22.08
N VAL A 189 1.51 14.10 -22.43
CA VAL A 189 1.13 12.80 -21.85
C VAL A 189 1.33 12.82 -20.33
N VAL A 190 2.51 13.22 -19.87
CA VAL A 190 2.81 13.28 -18.44
C VAL A 190 2.07 14.45 -17.77
N GLY A 191 1.96 15.60 -18.43
CA GLY A 191 1.22 16.75 -17.92
C GLY A 191 -0.24 16.43 -17.64
N PHE A 192 -0.93 15.75 -18.57
CA PHE A 192 -2.31 15.31 -18.37
C PHE A 192 -2.43 14.26 -17.24
N GLN A 193 -1.46 13.35 -17.09
CA GLN A 193 -1.46 12.40 -15.96
C GLN A 193 -1.31 13.12 -14.61
N ILE A 194 -0.46 14.16 -14.54
CA ILE A 194 -0.34 14.98 -13.33
C ILE A 194 -1.63 15.77 -13.09
N CYS A 195 -2.26 16.32 -14.12
CA CYS A 195 -3.58 16.96 -13.99
C CYS A 195 -4.64 15.99 -13.43
N LEU A 196 -4.68 14.75 -13.91
CA LEU A 196 -5.55 13.71 -13.35
C LEU A 196 -5.24 13.49 -11.86
N SER A 197 -3.95 13.42 -11.50
CA SER A 197 -3.52 13.31 -10.10
C SER A 197 -4.06 14.45 -9.26
N VAL A 198 -3.89 15.71 -9.70
CA VAL A 198 -4.38 16.92 -9.01
C VAL A 198 -5.88 16.88 -8.78
N VAL A 199 -6.67 16.49 -9.80
CA VAL A 199 -8.13 16.41 -9.70
C VAL A 199 -8.54 15.36 -8.65
N ILE A 200 -8.00 14.15 -8.76
CA ILE A 200 -8.34 13.06 -7.84
C ILE A 200 -7.89 13.35 -6.41
N THR A 201 -6.69 13.92 -6.22
CA THR A 201 -6.20 14.29 -4.88
C THR A 201 -7.00 15.43 -4.27
N SER A 202 -7.49 16.37 -5.08
CA SER A 202 -8.37 17.46 -4.63
C SER A 202 -9.72 16.93 -4.18
N ILE A 203 -10.36 16.06 -4.96
CA ILE A 203 -11.62 15.41 -4.59
C ILE A 203 -11.44 14.59 -3.31
N ALA A 204 -10.35 13.80 -3.23
CA ALA A 204 -10.03 13.03 -2.03
C ALA A 204 -9.86 13.94 -0.80
N ALA A 205 -9.20 15.08 -0.92
CA ALA A 205 -9.01 16.02 0.19
C ALA A 205 -10.33 16.66 0.64
N ILE A 206 -11.21 17.05 -0.29
CA ILE A 206 -12.53 17.61 0.03
C ILE A 206 -13.38 16.58 0.77
N LEU A 207 -13.50 15.36 0.23
CA LEU A 207 -14.29 14.29 0.85
C LEU A 207 -13.73 13.89 2.22
N TRP A 208 -12.40 13.81 2.36
CA TRP A 208 -11.75 13.52 3.64
C TRP A 208 -12.04 14.60 4.68
N THR A 209 -11.95 15.87 4.27
CA THR A 209 -12.24 17.01 5.13
C THR A 209 -13.70 17.00 5.59
N GLN A 210 -14.64 16.73 4.69
CA GLN A 210 -16.07 16.59 5.03
C GLN A 210 -16.32 15.44 6.00
N ALA A 211 -15.76 14.25 5.72
CA ALA A 211 -15.98 13.05 6.53
C ALA A 211 -15.49 13.19 7.98
N PHE A 212 -14.40 13.92 8.21
CA PHE A 212 -13.79 14.01 9.55
C PHE A 212 -14.10 15.33 10.29
N LEU A 213 -14.43 16.43 9.60
CA LEU A 213 -14.95 17.64 10.25
C LEU A 213 -16.36 17.44 10.82
N GLU A 214 -17.24 16.77 10.07
CA GLU A 214 -18.62 16.49 10.52
C GLU A 214 -18.62 15.65 11.81
N LYS A 215 -17.68 14.70 11.90
CA LYS A 215 -17.48 13.87 13.07
C LYS A 215 -17.00 14.69 14.28
N GLU A 216 -16.00 15.57 14.11
CA GLU A 216 -15.53 16.45 15.18
C GLU A 216 -16.66 17.33 15.72
N ASN A 217 -17.44 17.96 14.84
CA ASN A 217 -18.59 18.79 15.22
C ASN A 217 -19.65 18.00 16.01
N THR A 218 -19.92 16.75 15.59
CA THR A 218 -20.88 15.88 16.29
C THR A 218 -20.39 15.51 17.70
N PHE A 219 -19.10 15.19 17.86
CA PHE A 219 -18.51 14.90 19.17
C PHE A 219 -18.50 16.13 20.09
N GLU A 220 -18.15 17.29 19.57
CA GLU A 220 -18.22 18.58 20.27
C GLU A 220 -19.63 18.88 20.78
N GLU A 221 -20.66 18.71 19.93
CA GLU A 221 -22.05 18.90 20.32
C GLU A 221 -22.51 17.92 21.39
N GLN A 222 -22.13 16.65 21.29
CA GLN A 222 -22.45 15.64 22.30
C GLN A 222 -21.76 15.93 23.63
N LYS A 223 -20.49 16.35 23.60
CA LYS A 223 -19.75 16.77 24.80
C LYS A 223 -20.41 17.98 25.45
N LYS A 224 -20.79 19.01 24.67
CA LYS A 224 -21.54 20.19 25.16
C LYS A 224 -22.89 19.81 25.76
N LYS A 225 -23.64 18.88 25.15
CA LYS A 225 -24.90 18.35 25.71
C LYS A 225 -24.70 17.54 26.99
N GLY A 226 -23.62 16.75 27.07
CA GLY A 226 -23.25 15.99 28.27
C GLY A 226 -22.82 16.90 29.43
N GLU A 227 -22.03 17.94 29.14
CA GLU A 227 -21.63 18.96 30.11
C GLU A 227 -22.83 19.82 30.56
N ALA A 228 -23.75 20.16 29.65
CA ALA A 228 -25.00 20.84 29.99
C ALA A 228 -25.91 19.98 30.89
N LYS A 229 -26.00 18.66 30.64
CA LYS A 229 -26.71 17.71 31.51
C LYS A 229 -26.02 17.56 32.87
N ARG A 230 -24.69 17.54 32.94
CA ARG A 230 -23.92 17.50 34.19
C ARG A 230 -24.12 18.77 35.02
N LYS A 231 -24.10 19.95 34.39
CA LYS A 231 -24.41 21.24 35.06
C LYS A 231 -25.85 21.29 35.56
N LYS A 232 -26.81 20.75 34.81
CA LYS A 232 -28.21 20.63 35.23
C LYS A 232 -28.35 19.69 36.44
N HIS A 233 -27.72 18.52 36.39
CA HIS A 233 -27.74 17.56 37.50
C HIS A 233 -27.03 18.08 38.76
N GLN A 234 -26.02 18.94 38.62
CA GLN A 234 -25.35 19.57 39.75
C GLN A 234 -26.20 20.68 40.39
N ASN A 235 -26.94 21.46 39.58
CA ASN A 235 -27.94 22.40 40.07
C ASN A 235 -29.15 21.69 40.72
N ASP A 236 -29.53 20.51 40.23
CA ASP A 236 -30.61 19.71 40.81
C ASP A 236 -30.21 19.11 42.18
N ILE A 237 -28.91 18.82 42.39
CA ILE A 237 -28.36 18.36 43.68
C ILE A 237 -28.34 19.48 44.73
N GLU A 238 -28.10 20.73 44.34
CA GLU A 238 -28.22 21.90 45.23
C GLU A 238 -29.67 22.23 45.62
N SER A 239 -30.67 21.67 44.91
CA SER A 239 -32.11 21.84 45.20
C SER A 239 -32.76 20.70 46.00
N GLY A 240 -31.96 19.74 46.50
CA GLY A 240 -32.41 18.77 47.50
C GLY A 240 -33.49 17.80 47.03
N LYS A 241 -33.12 16.80 46.21
CA LYS A 241 -33.85 15.51 46.11
C LYS A 241 -32.88 14.35 45.91
N ASN A 242 -32.73 13.53 46.93
CA ASN A 242 -31.96 12.28 46.93
C ASN A 242 -32.66 11.19 46.11
N GLY A 243 -31.88 10.41 45.34
CA GLY A 243 -32.32 9.11 44.83
C GLY A 243 -31.38 8.44 43.83
N GLY A 244 -30.61 7.44 44.27
CA GLY A 244 -30.47 6.17 43.54
C GLY A 244 -29.19 5.86 42.74
N SER A 245 -28.34 5.03 43.35
CA SER A 245 -27.70 3.82 42.79
C SER A 245 -26.83 3.91 41.50
N SER A 246 -25.51 3.79 41.65
CA SER A 246 -24.60 3.33 40.58
C SER A 246 -24.01 1.94 40.90
N ILE A 247 -24.50 0.93 40.19
CA ILE A 247 -23.90 -0.41 40.14
C ILE A 247 -22.75 -0.34 39.14
N TYR A 248 -21.51 -0.33 39.62
CA TYR A 248 -20.33 -0.55 38.79
C TYR A 248 -20.24 -2.03 38.42
N GLY A 249 -20.63 -2.35 37.18
CA GLY A 249 -20.40 -3.66 36.57
C GLY A 249 -18.92 -3.88 36.32
N LYS A 250 -18.35 -4.91 36.95
CA LYS A 250 -17.02 -5.45 36.68
C LYS A 250 -16.98 -6.06 35.27
N PRO A 251 -15.80 -6.09 34.60
CA PRO A 251 -15.65 -6.83 33.35
C PRO A 251 -15.81 -8.32 33.61
N TYR A 252 -16.64 -8.98 32.81
CA TYR A 252 -16.77 -10.44 32.78
C TYR A 252 -15.46 -11.07 32.28
N GLU A 253 -14.69 -11.63 33.21
CA GLU A 253 -13.72 -12.68 32.95
C GLU A 253 -14.48 -14.01 32.80
N GLY A 254 -14.37 -14.62 31.62
CA GLY A 254 -15.08 -15.84 31.26
C GLY A 254 -14.37 -16.64 30.15
N THR A 255 -13.29 -17.32 30.56
CA THR A 255 -12.88 -18.69 30.20
C THR A 255 -12.91 -19.17 28.74
N GLU A 256 -11.72 -19.28 28.14
CA GLU A 256 -11.21 -20.55 27.60
C GLU A 256 -9.68 -20.51 27.50
N LYS A 257 -9.00 -21.50 28.12
CA LYS A 257 -7.53 -21.62 28.15
C LYS A 257 -7.04 -22.24 26.84
N ALA A 258 -6.90 -21.43 25.79
CA ALA A 258 -6.11 -21.79 24.62
C ALA A 258 -4.63 -21.40 24.83
N VAL A 259 -3.73 -22.38 24.70
CA VAL A 259 -2.28 -22.20 24.89
C VAL A 259 -1.68 -21.24 23.85
N GLY A 260 -1.01 -20.19 24.35
CA GLY A 260 0.16 -19.46 23.82
C GLY A 260 0.10 -18.79 22.43
N VAL A 261 -0.47 -19.43 21.42
CA VAL A 261 -0.48 -18.97 20.02
C VAL A 261 -1.90 -18.96 19.44
N LEU A 262 -2.77 -19.91 19.83
CA LEU A 262 -4.15 -19.96 19.35
C LEU A 262 -5.00 -18.77 19.83
N LYS A 263 -4.70 -18.20 21.01
CA LYS A 263 -5.41 -17.02 21.55
C LYS A 263 -5.16 -15.75 20.72
N ASN A 264 -4.00 -15.65 20.07
CA ASN A 264 -3.60 -14.49 19.26
C ASN A 264 -3.75 -14.76 17.75
N LEU A 265 -4.17 -15.97 17.37
CA LEU A 265 -4.36 -16.36 15.96
C LEU A 265 -5.29 -15.41 15.18
N PRO A 266 -6.39 -14.86 15.77
CA PRO A 266 -7.23 -13.85 15.13
C PRO A 266 -6.46 -12.65 14.59
N VAL A 267 -5.40 -12.22 15.30
CA VAL A 267 -4.56 -11.07 14.94
C VAL A 267 -3.37 -11.47 14.06
N ILE A 268 -2.71 -12.57 14.42
CA ILE A 268 -1.48 -13.01 13.76
C ILE A 268 -1.75 -13.41 12.30
N SER A 269 -2.87 -14.08 12.04
CA SER A 269 -3.24 -14.53 10.69
C SER A 269 -3.33 -13.38 9.66
N PRO A 270 -4.12 -12.32 9.88
CA PRO A 270 -4.18 -11.17 8.95
C PRO A 270 -2.85 -10.42 8.84
N MET A 271 -2.06 -10.34 9.91
CA MET A 271 -0.73 -9.72 9.87
C MET A 271 0.25 -10.50 8.99
N ILE A 272 0.32 -11.83 9.16
CA ILE A 272 1.17 -12.69 8.33
C ILE A 272 0.79 -12.57 6.85
N MET A 273 -0.51 -12.58 6.53
CA MET A 273 -0.99 -12.39 5.16
C MET A 273 -0.53 -11.05 4.57
N SER A 274 -0.58 -9.98 5.37
CA SER A 274 -0.14 -8.65 4.94
C SER A 274 1.38 -8.60 4.71
N ILE A 275 2.14 -9.06 5.70
CA ILE A 275 3.62 -8.97 5.73
C ILE A 275 4.23 -9.86 4.65
N ILE A 276 3.78 -11.11 4.50
CA ILE A 276 4.27 -11.98 3.42
C ILE A 276 3.73 -11.49 2.09
N GLY A 277 2.41 -11.27 2.01
CA GLY A 277 1.73 -10.83 0.79
C GLY A 277 2.45 -9.67 0.12
N LEU A 278 2.44 -8.50 0.75
CA LEU A 278 3.06 -7.30 0.17
C LEU A 278 4.58 -7.28 0.35
N GLY A 279 5.08 -7.75 1.50
CA GLY A 279 6.48 -7.59 1.89
C GLY A 279 7.45 -8.38 1.01
N THR A 280 7.14 -9.62 0.65
CA THR A 280 8.07 -10.42 -0.19
C THR A 280 7.86 -10.18 -1.68
N THR A 281 6.70 -9.63 -2.10
CA THR A 281 6.36 -9.46 -3.52
C THR A 281 7.42 -8.68 -4.29
N PHE A 282 7.85 -7.53 -3.76
CA PHE A 282 8.81 -6.66 -4.43
C PHE A 282 10.25 -7.17 -4.38
N ALA A 283 10.53 -8.26 -3.65
CA ALA A 283 11.80 -8.96 -3.80
C ALA A 283 11.87 -9.74 -5.13
N PHE A 284 10.74 -10.08 -5.73
CA PHE A 284 10.68 -10.92 -6.93
C PHE A 284 10.07 -10.21 -8.13
N TYR A 285 9.03 -9.40 -7.93
CA TYR A 285 8.35 -8.68 -9.00
C TYR A 285 8.76 -7.20 -9.02
N PRO A 286 9.02 -6.60 -10.20
CA PRO A 286 9.00 -7.22 -11.54
C PRO A 286 10.35 -7.85 -11.97
N GLY A 287 11.42 -7.63 -11.20
CA GLY A 287 12.80 -7.86 -11.64
C GLY A 287 13.14 -9.33 -11.95
N ILE A 288 12.65 -10.27 -11.14
CA ILE A 288 12.84 -11.71 -11.34
C ILE A 288 11.67 -12.27 -12.13
N ALA A 289 10.44 -12.05 -11.68
CA ALA A 289 9.22 -12.49 -12.35
C ALA A 289 8.39 -11.27 -12.79
N PRO A 290 8.06 -11.11 -14.09
CA PRO A 290 8.44 -11.95 -15.22
C PRO A 290 9.87 -11.70 -15.75
N GLY A 291 10.58 -10.66 -15.29
CA GLY A 291 11.74 -10.07 -15.96
C GLY A 291 12.92 -11.01 -16.33
N LYS A 292 13.16 -12.07 -15.56
CA LYS A 292 14.17 -13.10 -15.84
C LYS A 292 13.60 -14.46 -16.22
N LEU A 293 12.28 -14.64 -16.09
CA LEU A 293 11.61 -15.92 -16.33
C LEU A 293 10.95 -15.98 -17.71
N VAL A 294 10.62 -14.84 -18.29
CA VAL A 294 9.85 -14.72 -19.53
C VAL A 294 10.64 -13.88 -20.54
N ASP A 295 10.60 -14.28 -21.81
CA ASP A 295 11.19 -13.48 -22.88
C ASP A 295 10.57 -12.09 -22.97
N PHE A 296 11.39 -11.10 -23.34
CA PHE A 296 11.02 -9.68 -23.38
C PHE A 296 9.71 -9.39 -24.13
N LYS A 297 9.43 -10.13 -25.22
CA LYS A 297 8.21 -10.00 -26.02
C LYS A 297 6.92 -10.21 -25.21
N TYR A 298 6.95 -11.05 -24.17
CA TYR A 298 5.77 -11.42 -23.41
C TYR A 298 5.65 -10.67 -22.08
N ILE A 299 6.72 -10.03 -21.59
CA ILE A 299 6.74 -9.28 -20.31
C ILE A 299 5.58 -8.29 -20.24
N ASN A 300 5.45 -7.42 -21.26
CA ASN A 300 4.41 -6.38 -21.27
C ASN A 300 2.99 -6.97 -21.24
N ASN A 301 2.77 -8.10 -21.92
CA ASN A 301 1.46 -8.76 -21.91
C ASN A 301 1.14 -9.36 -20.53
N VAL A 302 2.13 -9.95 -19.86
CA VAL A 302 1.99 -10.47 -18.50
C VAL A 302 1.69 -9.35 -17.51
N ASP A 303 2.40 -8.23 -17.60
CA ASP A 303 2.20 -7.08 -16.71
C ASP A 303 0.79 -6.48 -16.87
N VAL A 304 0.27 -6.38 -18.10
CA VAL A 304 -1.11 -5.93 -18.36
C VAL A 304 -2.14 -6.90 -17.75
N ILE A 305 -1.94 -8.22 -17.90
CA ILE A 305 -2.81 -9.22 -17.28
C ILE A 305 -2.81 -9.07 -15.76
N ILE A 306 -1.62 -8.95 -15.15
CA ILE A 306 -1.47 -8.76 -13.71
C ILE A 306 -2.16 -7.49 -13.24
N MET A 307 -1.96 -6.37 -13.94
CA MET A 307 -2.60 -5.10 -13.60
C MET A 307 -4.13 -5.23 -13.55
N ILE A 308 -4.74 -5.89 -14.53
CA ILE A 308 -6.19 -6.11 -14.58
C ILE A 308 -6.64 -7.07 -13.47
N LEU A 309 -5.98 -8.22 -13.31
CA LEU A 309 -6.39 -9.23 -12.35
C LEU A 309 -6.18 -8.80 -10.90
N SER A 310 -5.18 -7.98 -10.61
CA SER A 310 -4.83 -7.53 -9.25
C SER A 310 -5.91 -6.70 -8.57
N SER A 311 -6.82 -6.06 -9.31
CA SER A 311 -7.91 -5.28 -8.71
C SER A 311 -9.06 -6.15 -8.18
N PHE A 312 -9.22 -7.37 -8.69
CA PHE A 312 -10.35 -8.22 -8.35
C PHE A 312 -10.37 -8.66 -6.87
N PRO A 313 -9.26 -9.14 -6.27
CA PRO A 313 -9.31 -9.67 -4.90
C PRO A 313 -9.77 -8.63 -3.88
N ALA A 314 -9.14 -7.44 -3.84
CA ALA A 314 -9.50 -6.40 -2.88
C ALA A 314 -10.92 -5.85 -3.14
N THR A 315 -11.34 -5.73 -4.40
CA THR A 315 -12.70 -5.31 -4.75
C THR A 315 -13.73 -6.34 -4.32
N LEU A 316 -13.46 -7.63 -4.52
CA LEU A 316 -14.34 -8.71 -4.07
C LEU A 316 -14.46 -8.75 -2.55
N VAL A 317 -13.34 -8.57 -1.83
CA VAL A 317 -13.34 -8.46 -0.36
C VAL A 317 -14.20 -7.28 0.11
N ALA A 318 -14.09 -6.12 -0.54
CA ALA A 318 -14.93 -4.97 -0.23
C ALA A 318 -16.43 -5.22 -0.52
N LEU A 319 -16.75 -5.88 -1.64
CA LEU A 319 -18.12 -6.25 -1.98
C LEU A 319 -18.71 -7.25 -0.98
N ILE A 320 -17.99 -8.33 -0.67
CA ILE A 320 -18.42 -9.33 0.33
C ILE A 320 -18.64 -8.65 1.69
N SER A 321 -17.76 -7.74 2.07
CA SER A 321 -17.84 -7.00 3.33
C SER A 321 -19.03 -6.03 3.39
N GLU A 322 -19.54 -5.59 2.24
CA GLU A 322 -20.72 -4.73 2.17
C GLU A 322 -22.03 -5.51 2.11
N VAL A 323 -22.07 -6.62 1.37
CA VAL A 323 -23.31 -7.37 1.10
C VAL A 323 -23.58 -8.50 2.08
N THR A 324 -22.59 -8.91 2.87
CA THR A 324 -22.71 -10.04 3.80
C THR A 324 -22.40 -9.64 5.24
N SER A 325 -22.94 -10.39 6.20
CA SER A 325 -22.60 -10.26 7.62
C SER A 325 -21.28 -10.95 8.00
N VAL A 326 -20.63 -11.63 7.06
CA VAL A 326 -19.40 -12.43 7.25
C VAL A 326 -18.20 -11.84 6.47
N GLY A 327 -18.13 -10.51 6.46
CA GLY A 327 -17.05 -9.76 5.80
C GLY A 327 -15.69 -9.94 6.45
N ALA A 328 -14.62 -9.68 5.68
CA ALA A 328 -13.25 -9.68 6.19
C ALA A 328 -13.00 -8.51 7.17
N ASN A 329 -13.81 -7.45 7.07
CA ASN A 329 -13.83 -6.30 7.97
C ASN A 329 -14.57 -6.55 9.30
N LYS A 330 -14.98 -7.79 9.59
CA LYS A 330 -15.63 -8.21 10.84
C LYS A 330 -14.73 -9.18 11.62
N PRO A 331 -14.96 -9.39 12.93
CA PRO A 331 -14.12 -10.29 13.72
C PRO A 331 -14.14 -11.73 13.18
N TRP A 332 -12.98 -12.39 13.10
CA TRP A 332 -12.83 -13.72 12.51
C TRP A 332 -13.02 -14.81 13.56
N THR A 333 -14.22 -14.87 14.12
CA THR A 333 -14.61 -15.85 15.14
C THR A 333 -15.84 -16.64 14.70
N GLY A 334 -16.04 -17.83 15.27
CA GLY A 334 -17.17 -18.71 14.93
C GLY A 334 -17.22 -19.01 13.43
N THR A 335 -18.37 -18.74 12.79
CA THR A 335 -18.59 -18.95 11.35
C THR A 335 -17.77 -18.03 10.46
N ASN A 336 -17.36 -16.84 10.96
CA ASN A 336 -16.50 -15.92 10.22
C ASN A 336 -15.00 -16.27 10.33
N GLY A 337 -14.66 -17.36 11.02
CA GLY A 337 -13.28 -17.84 11.13
C GLY A 337 -12.69 -18.36 9.81
N PHE A 338 -13.50 -18.53 8.74
CA PHE A 338 -13.04 -19.05 7.45
C PHE A 338 -11.96 -18.18 6.79
N TRP A 339 -11.91 -16.88 7.09
CA TRP A 339 -10.88 -15.97 6.57
C TRP A 339 -9.46 -16.38 6.98
N HIS A 340 -9.29 -17.15 8.08
CA HIS A 340 -8.00 -17.73 8.43
C HIS A 340 -7.46 -18.71 7.39
N ALA A 341 -8.33 -19.39 6.64
CA ALA A 341 -7.92 -20.32 5.59
C ALA A 341 -7.17 -19.62 4.44
N PHE A 342 -7.31 -18.29 4.31
CA PHE A 342 -6.58 -17.51 3.31
C PHE A 342 -5.07 -17.43 3.57
N LEU A 343 -4.57 -17.89 4.72
CA LEU A 343 -3.14 -18.17 4.94
C LEU A 343 -2.55 -19.16 3.92
N PHE A 344 -3.40 -19.90 3.22
CA PHE A 344 -3.00 -20.70 2.06
C PHE A 344 -2.33 -19.86 0.95
N PHE A 345 -2.80 -18.64 0.67
CA PHE A 345 -2.25 -17.79 -0.38
C PHE A 345 -0.80 -17.35 -0.15
N PRO A 346 -0.40 -16.78 1.01
CA PRO A 346 1.00 -16.46 1.24
C PRO A 346 1.89 -17.71 1.27
N PHE A 347 1.37 -18.88 1.65
CA PHE A 347 2.10 -20.14 1.54
C PHE A 347 2.41 -20.48 0.06
N ILE A 348 1.41 -20.43 -0.82
CA ILE A 348 1.63 -20.65 -2.26
C ILE A 348 2.57 -19.60 -2.85
N GLN A 349 2.46 -18.35 -2.41
CA GLN A 349 3.37 -17.28 -2.82
C GLN A 349 4.83 -17.63 -2.51
N VAL A 350 5.15 -18.05 -1.28
CA VAL A 350 6.50 -18.47 -0.88
C VAL A 350 6.98 -19.68 -1.69
N VAL A 351 6.10 -20.63 -2.02
CA VAL A 351 6.46 -21.75 -2.90
C VAL A 351 6.86 -21.25 -4.30
N CYS A 352 6.13 -20.29 -4.87
CA CYS A 352 6.50 -19.66 -6.14
C CYS A 352 7.86 -18.95 -6.06
N GLU A 353 8.12 -18.21 -4.98
CA GLU A 353 9.39 -17.51 -4.75
C GLU A 353 10.59 -18.47 -4.73
N ILE A 354 10.45 -19.59 -4.01
CA ILE A 354 11.47 -20.66 -3.97
C ILE A 354 11.67 -21.26 -5.36
N LEU A 355 10.59 -21.48 -6.11
CA LEU A 355 10.67 -21.98 -7.49
C LEU A 355 11.41 -20.99 -8.39
N PHE A 356 11.14 -19.68 -8.28
CA PHE A 356 11.82 -18.66 -9.06
C PHE A 356 13.34 -18.67 -8.78
N LEU A 357 13.76 -18.66 -7.51
CA LEU A 357 15.18 -18.78 -7.16
C LEU A 357 15.81 -20.06 -7.71
N LYS A 358 15.08 -21.19 -7.65
CA LYS A 358 15.56 -22.47 -8.16
C LYS A 358 15.75 -22.45 -9.68
N VAL A 359 14.86 -21.80 -10.42
CA VAL A 359 14.97 -21.63 -11.88
C VAL A 359 16.21 -20.80 -12.23
N LEU A 360 16.47 -19.72 -11.50
CA LEU A 360 17.64 -18.84 -11.74
C LEU A 360 18.96 -19.54 -11.39
N HIS A 361 19.05 -20.14 -10.21
CA HIS A 361 20.29 -20.74 -9.71
C HIS A 361 20.57 -22.16 -10.21
N TYR A 362 19.60 -22.85 -10.81
CA TYR A 362 19.75 -24.23 -11.29
C TYR A 362 19.07 -24.41 -12.67
N PRO A 363 19.63 -23.85 -13.76
CA PRO A 363 19.04 -23.82 -15.09
C PRO A 363 18.94 -25.20 -15.76
N LYS A 364 19.60 -26.22 -15.20
CA LYS A 364 19.50 -27.61 -15.65
C LYS A 364 18.42 -28.42 -14.91
N SER A 365 17.81 -27.86 -13.86
CA SER A 365 16.77 -28.54 -13.10
C SER A 365 15.48 -28.75 -13.91
N GLU A 366 14.66 -29.73 -13.53
CA GLU A 366 13.35 -29.97 -14.16
C GLU A 366 12.43 -28.75 -14.08
N ALA A 367 12.50 -28.01 -12.96
CA ALA A 367 11.78 -26.74 -12.82
C ALA A 367 12.23 -25.72 -13.88
N ALA A 368 13.53 -25.54 -14.07
CA ALA A 368 14.03 -24.63 -15.10
C ALA A 368 13.64 -25.06 -16.51
N LYS A 369 13.62 -26.38 -16.81
CA LYS A 369 13.13 -26.90 -18.09
C LYS A 369 11.65 -26.57 -18.32
N MET A 370 10.82 -26.71 -17.29
CA MET A 370 9.40 -26.39 -17.33
C MET A 370 9.17 -24.89 -17.61
N PHE A 371 9.94 -24.00 -16.97
CA PHE A 371 9.83 -22.55 -17.14
C PHE A 371 10.34 -22.04 -18.50
N ARG A 372 11.00 -22.87 -19.33
CA ARG A 372 11.32 -22.51 -20.73
C ARG A 372 10.08 -22.29 -21.58
N ASN A 373 8.93 -22.86 -21.19
CA ASN A 373 7.66 -22.54 -21.84
C ASN A 373 7.15 -21.19 -21.31
N PRO A 374 7.05 -20.15 -22.17
CA PRO A 374 6.66 -18.80 -21.72
C PRO A 374 5.26 -18.78 -21.10
N ARG A 375 4.36 -19.71 -21.48
CA ARG A 375 3.02 -19.82 -20.87
C ARG A 375 3.08 -20.28 -19.42
N VAL A 376 4.02 -21.18 -19.09
CA VAL A 376 4.18 -21.69 -17.73
C VAL A 376 4.80 -20.61 -16.84
N ALA A 377 5.84 -19.94 -17.33
CA ALA A 377 6.45 -18.81 -16.63
C ALA A 377 5.43 -17.67 -16.39
N ALA A 378 4.61 -17.34 -17.39
CA ALA A 378 3.51 -16.40 -17.24
C ALA A 378 2.47 -16.86 -16.21
N PHE A 379 2.05 -18.13 -16.26
CA PHE A 379 1.09 -18.70 -15.30
C PHE A 379 1.57 -18.57 -13.85
N PHE A 380 2.81 -18.99 -13.56
CA PHE A 380 3.35 -18.88 -12.20
C PHE A 380 3.56 -17.44 -11.76
N THR A 381 3.92 -16.54 -12.67
CA THR A 381 4.06 -15.11 -12.37
C THR A 381 2.70 -14.48 -12.01
N VAL A 382 1.65 -14.81 -12.78
CA VAL A 382 0.27 -14.37 -12.48
C VAL A 382 -0.23 -14.99 -11.16
N LEU A 383 -0.01 -16.29 -10.95
CA LEU A 383 -0.40 -16.99 -9.72
C LEU A 383 0.23 -16.36 -8.47
N PHE A 384 1.55 -16.12 -8.53
CA PHE A 384 2.30 -15.45 -7.49
C PHE A 384 1.69 -14.08 -7.17
N PHE A 385 1.45 -13.25 -8.19
CA PHE A 385 0.91 -11.91 -7.98
C PHE A 385 -0.53 -11.92 -7.46
N MET A 386 -1.34 -12.91 -7.88
CA MET A 386 -2.71 -13.08 -7.37
C MET A 386 -2.74 -13.53 -5.91
N CYS A 387 -1.80 -14.38 -5.49
CA CYS A 387 -1.63 -14.72 -4.08
C CYS A 387 -1.30 -13.47 -3.24
N HIS A 388 -0.39 -12.64 -3.73
CA HIS A 388 -0.08 -11.34 -3.12
C HIS A 388 -1.32 -10.44 -3.02
N ALA A 389 -2.00 -10.18 -4.13
CA ALA A 389 -3.14 -9.27 -4.16
C ALA A 389 -4.28 -9.72 -3.23
N THR A 390 -4.50 -11.04 -3.15
CA THR A 390 -5.49 -11.65 -2.24
C THR A 390 -5.06 -11.53 -0.78
N SER A 391 -3.80 -11.86 -0.47
CA SER A 391 -3.25 -11.81 0.89
C SER A 391 -3.28 -10.39 1.46
N VAL A 392 -2.98 -9.38 0.63
CA VAL A 392 -3.04 -7.97 1.05
C VAL A 392 -4.47 -7.51 1.24
N GLY A 393 -5.37 -7.82 0.29
CA GLY A 393 -6.77 -7.41 0.36
C GLY A 393 -7.49 -7.96 1.59
N VAL A 394 -7.29 -9.24 1.89
CA VAL A 394 -7.87 -9.91 3.07
C VAL A 394 -7.10 -9.56 4.34
N GLY A 395 -5.77 -9.66 4.30
CA GLY A 395 -4.91 -9.47 5.46
C GLY A 395 -5.04 -8.08 6.06
N MET A 396 -4.87 -7.02 5.26
CA MET A 396 -4.92 -5.65 5.76
C MET A 396 -6.32 -5.27 6.28
N ALA A 397 -7.38 -5.75 5.62
CA ALA A 397 -8.76 -5.53 6.06
C ALA A 397 -9.09 -6.25 7.39
N GLY A 398 -8.46 -7.41 7.62
CA GLY A 398 -8.71 -8.26 8.78
C GLY A 398 -8.00 -7.83 10.06
N VAL A 399 -7.01 -6.93 10.01
CA VAL A 399 -6.26 -6.58 11.24
C VAL A 399 -7.14 -5.84 12.24
N PHE A 400 -7.78 -4.73 11.82
CA PHE A 400 -8.61 -3.90 12.69
C PHE A 400 -9.69 -4.69 13.45
N PRO A 401 -10.59 -5.45 12.79
CA PRO A 401 -11.68 -6.13 13.48
C PRO A 401 -11.23 -7.25 14.43
N ASN A 402 -10.01 -7.77 14.25
CA ASN A 402 -9.44 -8.78 15.14
C ASN A 402 -8.54 -8.16 16.22
N SER A 403 -8.25 -6.87 16.16
CA SER A 403 -7.36 -6.16 17.10
C SER A 403 -7.83 -4.73 17.35
N ASP A 404 -7.00 -3.73 17.06
CA ASP A 404 -7.27 -2.32 17.23
C ASP A 404 -6.55 -1.47 16.15
N THR A 405 -6.76 -0.16 16.22
CA THR A 405 -6.17 0.79 15.26
C THR A 405 -4.66 0.98 15.41
N ASN A 406 -4.09 0.71 16.60
CA ASN A 406 -2.65 0.77 16.83
C ASN A 406 -1.95 -0.44 16.20
N ILE A 407 -2.49 -1.64 16.37
CA ILE A 407 -1.96 -2.84 15.70
C ILE A 407 -2.13 -2.73 14.17
N THR A 408 -3.23 -2.13 13.71
CA THR A 408 -3.46 -1.88 12.28
C THR A 408 -2.37 -0.99 11.66
N THR A 409 -2.00 0.11 12.33
CA THR A 409 -0.91 0.98 11.88
C THR A 409 0.48 0.35 12.03
N LEU A 410 0.70 -0.44 13.09
CA LEU A 410 1.93 -1.21 13.25
C LEU A 410 2.10 -2.26 12.15
N ASN A 411 1.02 -2.97 11.77
CA ASN A 411 1.03 -3.94 10.68
C ASN A 411 1.38 -3.28 9.35
N LEU A 412 0.83 -2.09 9.07
CA LEU A 412 1.21 -1.30 7.89
C LEU A 412 2.71 -1.02 7.89
N PHE A 413 3.26 -0.52 9.00
CA PHE A 413 4.69 -0.25 9.14
C PHE A 413 5.54 -1.50 8.91
N LEU A 414 5.23 -2.61 9.59
CA LEU A 414 5.97 -3.87 9.46
C LEU A 414 5.93 -4.39 8.02
N THR A 415 4.77 -4.28 7.37
CA THR A 415 4.60 -4.71 5.98
C THR A 415 5.45 -3.86 5.03
N LEU A 416 5.37 -2.53 5.14
CA LEU A 416 6.14 -1.62 4.26
C LEU A 416 7.64 -1.65 4.55
N CYS A 417 8.04 -1.87 5.81
CA CYS A 417 9.43 -2.09 6.19
C CYS A 417 9.97 -3.36 5.54
N THR A 418 9.24 -4.48 5.66
CA THR A 418 9.59 -5.75 5.01
C THR A 418 9.69 -5.59 3.50
N MET A 419 8.70 -4.93 2.88
CA MET A 419 8.67 -4.62 1.45
C MET A 419 9.91 -3.87 0.99
N ASN A 420 10.25 -2.77 1.67
CA ASN A 420 11.38 -1.92 1.30
C ASN A 420 12.72 -2.65 1.48
N VAL A 421 12.92 -3.32 2.62
CA VAL A 421 14.15 -4.09 2.88
C VAL A 421 14.36 -5.14 1.81
N LEU A 422 13.33 -5.92 1.49
CA LEU A 422 13.42 -6.98 0.49
C LEU A 422 13.55 -6.44 -0.95
N ASN A 423 12.91 -5.32 -1.27
CA ASN A 423 13.07 -4.63 -2.55
C ASN A 423 14.52 -4.15 -2.77
N PHE A 424 15.12 -3.49 -1.77
CA PHE A 424 16.52 -3.07 -1.86
C PHE A 424 17.48 -4.25 -1.95
N LEU A 425 17.26 -5.31 -1.17
CA LEU A 425 18.03 -6.54 -1.25
C LEU A 425 17.91 -7.19 -2.63
N SER A 426 16.70 -7.23 -3.21
CA SER A 426 16.50 -7.76 -4.56
C SER A 426 17.24 -6.96 -5.61
N GLY A 427 17.16 -5.63 -5.59
CA GLY A 427 17.93 -4.77 -6.48
C GLY A 427 19.43 -5.03 -6.39
N GLY A 428 19.97 -5.14 -5.17
CA GLY A 428 21.38 -5.47 -4.94
C GLY A 428 21.77 -6.88 -5.39
N TYR A 429 20.88 -7.86 -5.18
CA TYR A 429 21.02 -9.23 -5.66
C TYR A 429 21.08 -9.27 -7.19
N MET A 430 20.16 -8.59 -7.88
CA MET A 430 20.10 -8.55 -9.34
C MET A 430 21.37 -7.93 -9.95
N VAL A 431 21.92 -6.88 -9.34
CA VAL A 431 23.20 -6.29 -9.73
C VAL A 431 24.34 -7.30 -9.62
N GLU A 432 24.40 -8.06 -8.52
CA GLU A 432 25.46 -9.08 -8.36
C GLU A 432 25.25 -10.26 -9.30
N TYR A 433 24.01 -10.75 -9.43
CA TYR A 433 23.64 -11.89 -10.26
C TYR A 433 24.04 -11.68 -11.73
N ASN A 434 23.79 -10.48 -12.25
CA ASN A 434 24.08 -10.15 -13.65
C ASN A 434 25.58 -10.05 -13.98
N LYS A 435 26.48 -10.12 -12.99
CA LYS A 435 27.94 -10.10 -13.23
C LYS A 435 28.51 -11.45 -13.67
N TYR A 436 27.79 -12.54 -13.43
CA TYR A 436 28.31 -13.88 -13.59
C TYR A 436 27.55 -14.67 -14.66
N ASP A 437 28.30 -15.28 -15.57
CA ASP A 437 27.79 -16.32 -16.44
C ASP A 437 27.82 -17.68 -15.75
N TRP A 438 27.01 -18.62 -16.23
CA TRP A 438 26.97 -19.98 -15.69
C TRP A 438 28.33 -20.71 -15.74
N ALA A 439 29.18 -20.35 -16.70
CA ALA A 439 30.54 -20.90 -16.79
C ALA A 439 31.42 -20.50 -15.60
N HIS A 440 31.24 -19.28 -15.09
CA HIS A 440 32.03 -18.66 -14.01
C HIS A 440 31.18 -18.43 -12.76
N TRP A 441 30.33 -19.41 -12.43
CA TRP A 441 29.37 -19.25 -11.34
C TRP A 441 30.06 -19.22 -9.95
N PRO A 442 29.89 -18.15 -9.15
CA PRO A 442 30.72 -17.90 -7.98
C PRO A 442 30.47 -18.90 -6.84
N THR A 443 29.28 -19.51 -6.78
CA THR A 443 28.90 -20.43 -5.71
C THR A 443 28.90 -21.90 -6.12
N ARG A 444 29.52 -22.25 -7.27
CA ARG A 444 29.46 -23.62 -7.82
C ARG A 444 30.07 -24.68 -6.90
N ALA A 445 31.12 -24.32 -6.16
CA ALA A 445 31.82 -25.22 -5.24
C ALA A 445 31.41 -25.01 -3.77
N MET A 446 30.38 -24.20 -3.50
CA MET A 446 29.93 -23.88 -2.14
C MET A 446 28.77 -24.77 -1.71
N GLY A 447 28.70 -25.13 -0.43
CA GLY A 447 27.51 -25.74 0.15
C GLY A 447 26.31 -24.77 0.18
N GLY A 448 25.08 -25.29 0.29
CA GLY A 448 23.85 -24.48 0.16
C GLY A 448 23.78 -23.26 1.09
N CYS A 449 24.10 -23.42 2.38
CA CYS A 449 24.12 -22.30 3.33
C CYS A 449 25.21 -21.27 3.02
N ALA A 450 26.40 -21.72 2.59
CA ALA A 450 27.49 -20.83 2.22
C ALA A 450 27.15 -20.04 0.94
N ALA A 451 26.53 -20.71 -0.04
CA ALA A 451 26.03 -20.07 -1.25
C ALA A 451 24.95 -19.02 -0.93
N PHE A 452 23.96 -19.37 -0.11
CA PHE A 452 22.91 -18.44 0.31
C PHE A 452 23.49 -17.20 1.00
N ASN A 453 24.41 -17.40 1.95
CA ASN A 453 25.05 -16.30 2.67
C ASN A 453 25.92 -15.43 1.75
N PHE A 454 26.59 -16.02 0.75
CA PHE A 454 27.33 -15.27 -0.27
C PHE A 454 26.40 -14.31 -1.03
N TRP A 455 25.28 -14.82 -1.55
CA TRP A 455 24.32 -14.02 -2.31
C TRP A 455 23.68 -12.95 -1.44
N LEU A 456 23.26 -13.29 -0.22
CA LEU A 456 22.66 -12.34 0.71
C LEU A 456 23.65 -11.21 1.09
N LYS A 457 24.91 -11.55 1.37
CA LYS A 457 25.95 -10.56 1.70
C LYS A 457 26.21 -9.60 0.54
N LYS A 458 26.36 -10.13 -0.68
CA LYS A 458 26.60 -9.30 -1.87
C LYS A 458 25.40 -8.43 -2.20
N ALA A 459 24.19 -8.98 -2.08
CA ALA A 459 22.94 -8.26 -2.22
C ALA A 459 22.88 -7.08 -1.24
N ALA A 460 23.18 -7.30 0.04
CA ALA A 460 23.19 -6.25 1.06
C ALA A 460 24.22 -5.14 0.77
N ILE A 461 25.43 -5.49 0.33
CA ILE A 461 26.46 -4.49 -0.03
C ILE A 461 25.97 -3.60 -1.19
N ASN A 462 25.48 -4.22 -2.27
CA ASN A 462 24.98 -3.47 -3.42
C ASN A 462 23.70 -2.68 -3.08
N ALA A 463 22.85 -3.19 -2.19
CA ALA A 463 21.67 -2.49 -1.69
C ALA A 463 22.05 -1.19 -0.97
N LEU A 464 23.09 -1.20 -0.13
CA LEU A 464 23.60 0.00 0.55
C LEU A 464 24.13 1.04 -0.44
N VAL A 465 24.80 0.60 -1.51
CA VAL A 465 25.24 1.50 -2.59
C VAL A 465 24.04 2.17 -3.26
N ASN A 466 22.99 1.40 -3.57
CA ASN A 466 21.77 1.93 -4.16
C ASN A 466 21.05 2.92 -3.24
N ILE A 467 20.98 2.64 -1.93
CA ILE A 467 20.41 3.55 -0.92
C ILE A 467 21.21 4.85 -0.87
N LYS A 468 22.55 4.79 -0.84
CA LYS A 468 23.38 5.99 -0.82
C LYS A 468 23.12 6.86 -2.05
N ALA A 469 22.95 6.24 -3.21
CA ALA A 469 22.75 6.95 -4.47
C ALA A 469 21.38 7.64 -4.59
N VAL A 470 20.41 7.36 -3.71
CA VAL A 470 19.14 8.09 -3.62
C VAL A 470 19.35 9.54 -3.16
N PHE A 471 20.35 9.80 -2.30
CA PHE A 471 20.62 11.13 -1.74
C PHE A 471 21.43 12.00 -2.70
N THR A 472 20.89 12.23 -3.89
CA THR A 472 21.51 13.02 -4.94
C THR A 472 21.23 14.52 -4.80
N ARG A 473 22.25 15.35 -5.04
CA ARG A 473 22.10 16.82 -5.15
C ARG A 473 21.85 17.28 -6.58
N ASP A 474 22.37 16.54 -7.56
CA ASP A 474 22.12 16.74 -8.97
C ASP A 474 21.83 15.38 -9.62
N LEU A 475 20.55 15.12 -9.86
CA LEU A 475 20.12 13.85 -10.45
C LEU A 475 20.67 13.68 -11.88
N ARG A 476 20.86 14.78 -12.63
CA ARG A 476 21.36 14.70 -14.00
C ARG A 476 22.80 14.21 -14.00
N GLU A 477 23.65 14.87 -13.20
CA GLU A 477 25.07 14.52 -13.08
C GLU A 477 25.25 13.08 -12.57
N ASP A 478 24.50 12.70 -11.53
CA ASP A 478 24.63 11.36 -10.93
C ASP A 478 24.17 10.23 -11.86
N ILE A 479 23.15 10.46 -12.69
CA ILE A 479 22.73 9.47 -13.70
C ILE A 479 23.78 9.37 -14.81
N LEU A 480 24.35 10.49 -15.26
CA LEU A 480 25.36 10.50 -16.32
C LEU A 480 26.67 9.85 -15.86
N THR A 481 27.16 10.17 -14.66
CA THR A 481 28.38 9.59 -14.11
C THR A 481 28.23 8.08 -13.88
N ALA A 482 27.08 7.63 -13.39
CA ALA A 482 26.80 6.20 -13.17
C ALA A 482 26.62 5.39 -14.47
N ALA A 483 26.52 6.03 -15.63
CA ALA A 483 26.47 5.35 -16.93
C ALA A 483 27.86 5.14 -17.56
N VAL A 484 28.88 5.83 -17.05
CA VAL A 484 30.25 5.79 -17.57
C VAL A 484 31.15 4.84 -16.76
N GLY A 485 30.80 4.58 -15.49
CA GLY A 485 31.48 3.62 -14.61
C GLY A 485 30.73 2.31 -14.50
#